data_AF-A0A1Q3B985-F1
#
_entry.id   AF-A0A1Q3B985-F1
#
_cell.length_a   1.000
_cell.length_b   1.000
_cell.length_c   1.000
_cell.angle_alpha   90.00
_cell.angle_beta   90.00
_cell.angle_gamma   90.00
#
_symmetry.space_group_name_H-M   'P 1'
#
loop_
_entity.id
_entity.type
_entity.pdbx_description
1 polymer ?
#
loop_
_entity_poly.entity_id
_entity_poly.type
_entity_poly.pdbx_seq_one_letter_code
_entity_poly.pdbx_strand_id
1 'polypeptide(L)'
;GIFVEVQTLQAIGIDYIGECELHDAADDDYVNLHNLQVPFACGCRNLGEALMRVMEGAVIWSLPRSGNMVKTVRSVMRMIRNVTNNNGDEFVSVSEMSMPYNIVPQVKQNEVHFIQNVGGGFVTPADAAL
;
A
#
# COMPACT_ATOMS: atom_id res chain seq x y z
N GLY A 1 -17.44 11.00 4.17
CA GLY A 1 -17.13 10.64 5.56
C GLY A 1 -16.99 9.15 5.79
N ILE A 2 -15.95 8.54 5.18
CA ILE A 2 -15.58 7.12 5.30
C ILE A 2 -15.42 6.69 6.77
N PHE A 3 -15.06 7.62 7.66
CA PHE A 3 -14.82 7.35 9.08
C PHE A 3 -16.03 6.72 9.80
N VAL A 4 -17.27 7.16 9.51
CA VAL A 4 -18.48 6.60 10.15
C VAL A 4 -18.77 5.18 9.65
N GLU A 5 -18.53 4.92 8.36
CA GLU A 5 -18.64 3.57 7.79
C GLU A 5 -17.61 2.63 8.44
N VAL A 6 -16.37 3.08 8.57
CA VAL A 6 -15.28 2.34 9.22
C VAL A 6 -15.61 1.99 10.67
N GLN A 7 -16.14 2.94 11.45
CA GLN A 7 -16.58 2.69 12.83
C GLN A 7 -17.72 1.67 12.90
N THR A 8 -18.67 1.76 11.97
CA THR A 8 -19.81 0.84 11.90
C THR A 8 -19.34 -0.57 11.56
N LEU A 9 -18.47 -0.70 10.57
CA LEU A 9 -17.88 -1.97 10.16
C LEU A 9 -17.07 -2.60 11.31
N GLN A 10 -16.25 -1.80 12.00
CA GLN A 10 -15.51 -2.25 13.18
C GLN A 10 -16.44 -2.77 14.29
N ALA A 11 -17.58 -2.10 14.53
CA ALA A 11 -18.55 -2.52 15.54
C ALA A 11 -19.25 -3.86 15.20
N ILE A 12 -19.35 -4.20 13.91
CA ILE A 12 -19.92 -5.47 13.44
C ILE A 12 -18.93 -6.64 13.62
N GLY A 13 -17.65 -6.36 13.90
CA GLY A 13 -16.64 -7.39 14.18
C GLY A 13 -16.07 -8.04 12.93
N ILE A 14 -15.88 -7.27 11.86
CA ILE A 14 -15.19 -7.74 10.64
C ILE A 14 -13.70 -7.98 10.89
N ASP A 15 -13.10 -8.86 10.08
CA ASP A 15 -11.68 -9.22 10.23
C ASP A 15 -10.72 -8.18 9.63
N TYR A 16 -11.10 -7.51 8.54
CA TYR A 16 -10.32 -6.45 7.89
C TYR A 16 -11.21 -5.53 7.04
N ILE A 17 -10.79 -4.28 6.87
CA ILE A 17 -11.43 -3.33 5.95
C ILE A 17 -10.58 -3.18 4.71
N GLY A 18 -11.18 -3.30 3.53
CA GLY A 18 -10.54 -2.99 2.24
C GLY A 18 -11.03 -1.66 1.70
N GLU A 19 -10.12 -0.72 1.47
CA GLU A 19 -10.41 0.53 0.77
C GLU A 19 -10.58 0.23 -0.73
N CYS A 20 -11.75 0.57 -1.27
CA CYS A 20 -12.06 0.37 -2.67
C CYS A 20 -11.94 1.71 -3.40
N GLU A 21 -11.00 1.82 -4.33
CA GLU A 21 -10.77 2.99 -5.20
C GLU A 21 -11.99 3.36 -6.09
N LEU A 22 -13.09 2.60 -6.01
CA LEU A 22 -14.37 2.85 -6.68
C LEU A 22 -15.29 3.81 -5.91
N HIS A 23 -14.98 4.15 -4.66
CA HIS A 23 -15.72 5.20 -3.97
C HIS A 23 -15.19 6.55 -4.47
N ASP A 24 -16.00 7.24 -5.28
CA ASP A 24 -15.76 8.64 -5.65
C ASP A 24 -15.42 9.41 -4.37
N ALA A 25 -14.20 9.95 -4.33
CA ALA A 25 -13.55 10.51 -3.16
C ALA A 25 -14.48 11.45 -2.40
N ALA A 26 -15.10 10.94 -1.34
CA ALA A 26 -16.02 11.71 -0.53
C ALA A 26 -15.29 12.64 0.45
N ASP A 27 -13.97 12.53 0.56
CA ASP A 27 -13.09 13.40 1.35
C ASP A 27 -11.67 13.34 0.74
N ASP A 28 -11.01 14.49 0.58
CA ASP A 28 -9.59 14.59 0.15
C ASP A 28 -8.61 14.16 1.27
N ASP A 29 -9.12 13.89 2.48
CA ASP A 29 -8.34 13.51 3.66
C ASP A 29 -8.34 11.99 3.86
N TYR A 30 -7.15 11.39 3.82
CA TYR A 30 -6.94 10.00 4.19
C TYR A 30 -7.32 9.76 5.67
N VAL A 31 -7.97 8.62 5.93
CA VAL A 31 -8.32 8.22 7.31
C VAL A 31 -7.03 7.86 8.05
N ASN A 32 -6.80 8.47 9.22
CA ASN A 32 -5.71 8.04 10.10
C ASN A 32 -6.01 6.65 10.68
N LEU A 33 -5.32 5.63 10.17
CA LEU A 33 -5.60 4.23 10.48
C LEU A 33 -5.07 3.82 11.86
N HIS A 34 -4.15 4.58 12.47
CA HIS A 34 -3.66 4.33 13.83
C HIS A 34 -4.76 4.39 14.90
N ASN A 35 -5.87 5.07 14.60
CA ASN A 35 -7.02 5.17 15.51
C ASN A 35 -7.98 3.98 15.40
N LEU A 36 -7.71 3.05 14.49
CA LEU A 36 -8.55 1.89 14.22
C LEU A 36 -7.94 0.63 14.86
N GLN A 37 -8.80 -0.24 15.38
CA GLN A 37 -8.40 -1.54 15.91
C GLN A 37 -8.44 -2.63 14.84
N VAL A 38 -9.31 -2.46 13.84
CA VAL A 38 -9.43 -3.38 12.71
C VAL A 38 -8.32 -3.12 11.68
N PRO A 39 -7.64 -4.16 11.16
CA PRO A 39 -6.61 -3.99 10.15
C PRO A 39 -7.19 -3.48 8.83
N PHE A 40 -6.43 -2.60 8.17
CA PHE A 40 -6.83 -1.94 6.94
C PHE A 40 -5.98 -2.39 5.75
N ALA A 41 -6.64 -2.61 4.62
CA ALA A 41 -6.05 -2.88 3.32
C ALA A 41 -6.28 -1.71 2.38
N CYS A 42 -5.21 -1.08 1.91
CA CYS A 42 -5.29 0.09 1.03
C CYS A 42 -4.82 -0.22 -0.39
N GLY A 43 -5.51 0.34 -1.38
CA GLY A 43 -5.03 0.37 -2.76
C GLY A 43 -3.83 1.30 -2.92
N CYS A 44 -2.91 0.98 -3.81
CA CYS A 44 -1.84 1.89 -4.20
C CYS A 44 -1.35 1.58 -5.61
N ARG A 45 -0.77 2.58 -6.29
CA ARG A 45 -0.32 2.48 -7.69
C ARG A 45 1.18 2.32 -7.83
N ASN A 46 1.93 2.69 -6.79
CA ASN A 46 3.39 2.64 -6.76
C ASN A 46 3.90 2.43 -5.33
N LEU A 47 5.21 2.16 -5.18
CA LEU A 47 5.83 1.92 -3.88
C LEU A 47 5.73 3.12 -2.92
N GLY A 48 5.77 4.35 -3.44
CA GLY A 48 5.64 5.56 -2.63
C GLY A 48 4.28 5.65 -1.96
N GLU A 49 3.22 5.47 -2.74
CA GLU A 49 1.85 5.42 -2.25
C GLU A 49 1.67 4.26 -1.26
N ALA A 50 2.21 3.07 -1.55
CA ALA A 50 2.19 1.94 -0.61
C ALA A 50 2.79 2.29 0.76
N LEU A 51 3.98 2.90 0.76
CA LEU A 51 4.70 3.25 1.98
C LEU A 51 4.05 4.41 2.74
N MET A 52 3.42 5.35 2.04
CA MET A 52 2.55 6.36 2.69
C MET A 52 1.37 5.70 3.42
N ARG A 53 0.69 4.73 2.78
CA ARG A 53 -0.41 4.00 3.43
C ARG A 53 0.05 3.20 4.65
N VAL A 54 1.23 2.57 4.57
CA VAL A 54 1.83 1.86 5.72
C VAL A 54 2.10 2.83 6.87
N MET A 55 2.60 4.04 6.58
CA MET A 55 2.78 5.07 7.61
C MET A 55 1.49 5.55 8.25
N GLU A 56 0.38 5.55 7.52
CA GLU A 56 -0.93 5.87 8.06
C GLU A 56 -1.50 4.74 8.95
N GLY A 57 -0.91 3.54 8.89
CA GLY A 57 -1.28 2.37 9.69
C GLY A 57 -1.85 1.19 8.88
N ALA A 58 -1.73 1.21 7.55
CA ALA A 58 -2.18 0.09 6.71
C ALA A 58 -1.28 -1.14 6.91
N VAL A 59 -1.91 -2.30 7.11
CA VAL A 59 -1.20 -3.58 7.32
C VAL A 59 -1.07 -4.35 5.99
N ILE A 60 -1.99 -4.07 5.06
CA ILE A 60 -2.06 -4.70 3.75
C ILE A 60 -2.09 -3.58 2.70
N TRP A 61 -1.32 -3.75 1.63
CA TRP A 61 -1.47 -2.91 0.45
C TRP A 61 -1.76 -3.76 -0.77
N SER A 62 -2.58 -3.24 -1.66
CA SER A 62 -3.03 -3.91 -2.87
C SER A 62 -2.60 -3.10 -4.09
N LEU A 63 -1.93 -3.77 -5.03
CA LEU A 63 -1.64 -3.20 -6.34
C LEU A 63 -2.93 -3.11 -7.19
N PRO A 64 -3.07 -2.07 -8.02
CA PRO A 64 -4.34 -1.71 -8.60
C PRO A 64 -4.72 -2.66 -9.74
N ARG A 65 -6.04 -2.78 -9.96
CA ARG A 65 -6.69 -3.67 -10.94
C ARG A 65 -6.31 -3.40 -12.41
N SER A 66 -5.72 -2.24 -12.73
CA SER A 66 -5.61 -1.75 -14.10
C SER A 66 -4.21 -1.95 -14.71
N GLY A 67 -4.15 -2.54 -15.90
CA GLY A 67 -2.94 -2.64 -16.73
C GLY A 67 -2.24 -4.01 -16.68
N ASN A 68 -0.98 -4.04 -17.11
CA ASN A 68 -0.17 -5.26 -17.09
C ASN A 68 0.39 -5.48 -15.68
N MET A 69 -0.33 -6.28 -14.88
CA MET A 69 0.00 -6.56 -13.47
C MET A 69 1.46 -7.00 -13.27
N VAL A 70 1.97 -7.83 -14.18
CA VAL A 70 3.36 -8.31 -14.13
C VAL A 70 4.35 -7.15 -14.20
N LYS A 71 4.08 -6.13 -15.03
CA LYS A 71 4.93 -4.94 -15.08
C LYS A 71 4.87 -4.16 -13.78
N THR A 72 3.69 -4.01 -13.19
CA THR A 72 3.50 -3.29 -11.92
C THR A 72 4.24 -3.99 -10.77
N VAL A 73 4.02 -5.30 -10.59
CA VAL A 73 4.72 -6.11 -9.57
C VAL A 73 6.23 -6.05 -9.76
N ARG A 74 6.72 -6.25 -10.99
CA ARG A 74 8.17 -6.16 -11.28
C ARG A 74 8.73 -4.77 -11.03
N SER A 75 7.95 -3.72 -11.33
CA SER A 75 8.35 -2.34 -11.08
C SER A 75 8.52 -2.09 -9.60
N VAL A 76 7.54 -2.47 -8.76
CA VAL A 76 7.65 -2.29 -7.32
C VAL A 76 8.79 -3.12 -6.74
N MET A 77 8.94 -4.38 -7.13
CA MET A 77 10.08 -5.21 -6.72
C MET A 77 11.44 -4.64 -7.14
N ARG A 78 11.51 -3.93 -8.28
CA ARG A 78 12.72 -3.21 -8.69
C ARG A 78 12.95 -1.98 -7.79
N MET A 79 11.91 -1.21 -7.51
CA MET A 79 12.00 -0.03 -6.64
C MET A 79 12.45 -0.42 -5.23
N ILE A 80 11.89 -1.47 -4.63
CA ILE A 80 12.31 -2.00 -3.32
C ILE A 80 13.80 -2.33 -3.35
N ARG A 81 14.26 -3.12 -4.34
CA ARG A 81 15.69 -3.46 -4.47
C ARG A 81 16.59 -2.25 -4.65
N ASN A 82 16.14 -1.24 -5.39
CA ASN A 82 16.89 0.00 -5.56
C ASN A 82 17.04 0.74 -4.23
N VAL A 83 15.96 0.84 -3.43
CA VAL A 83 16.00 1.48 -2.11
C VAL A 83 16.92 0.70 -1.15
N THR A 84 16.80 -0.63 -1.11
CA THR A 84 17.61 -1.49 -0.23
C THR A 84 19.10 -1.43 -0.58
N ASN A 85 19.46 -1.36 -1.86
CA ASN A 85 20.85 -1.37 -2.32
C ASN A 85 21.49 0.02 -2.47
N ASN A 86 20.74 1.11 -2.24
CA ASN A 86 21.27 2.47 -2.40
C ASN A 86 22.11 2.85 -1.17
N ASN A 87 23.42 3.00 -1.38
CA ASN A 87 24.41 3.24 -0.34
C ASN A 87 24.61 4.72 0.05
N GLY A 88 23.97 5.69 -0.62
CA GLY A 88 24.34 7.10 -0.40
C GLY A 88 23.23 8.14 -0.54
N ASP A 89 22.30 7.98 -1.48
CA ASP A 89 21.35 9.07 -1.82
C ASP A 89 19.89 8.71 -1.53
N GLU A 90 19.55 8.74 -0.24
CA GLU A 90 18.16 8.61 0.21
C GLU A 90 17.28 9.72 -0.36
N PHE A 91 17.83 10.92 -0.52
CA PHE A 91 17.12 12.08 -1.03
C PHE A 91 16.65 11.88 -2.49
N VAL A 92 17.49 11.27 -3.33
CA VAL A 92 17.12 10.95 -4.72
C VAL A 92 16.01 9.91 -4.74
N SER A 93 16.13 8.86 -3.94
CA SER A 93 15.13 7.79 -3.83
C SER A 93 13.76 8.33 -3.36
N VAL A 94 13.77 9.23 -2.39
CA VAL A 94 12.57 9.93 -1.87
C VAL A 94 11.92 10.79 -2.95
N SER A 95 12.73 11.58 -3.68
CA SER A 95 12.23 12.48 -4.72
C SER A 95 11.65 11.73 -5.93
N GLU A 96 12.31 10.66 -6.38
CA GLU A 96 11.89 9.87 -7.55
C GLU A 96 10.64 9.04 -7.24
N MET A 97 10.53 8.54 -6.01
CA MET A 97 9.46 7.62 -5.62
C MET A 97 8.32 8.30 -4.87
N SER A 98 8.39 9.60 -4.61
CA SER A 98 7.42 10.34 -3.77
C SER A 98 7.19 9.64 -2.43
N MET A 99 8.27 9.15 -1.83
CA MET A 99 8.25 8.41 -0.57
C MET A 99 8.46 9.34 0.63
N PRO A 100 7.89 9.05 1.80
CA PRO A 100 8.24 9.74 3.03
C PRO A 100 9.72 9.49 3.39
N TYR A 101 10.45 10.52 3.83
CA TYR A 101 11.88 10.36 4.15
C TYR A 101 12.11 9.42 5.35
N ASN A 102 11.23 9.48 6.35
CA ASN A 102 11.35 8.75 7.60
C ASN A 102 11.18 7.22 7.47
N ILE A 103 10.50 6.72 6.43
CA ILE A 103 10.32 5.27 6.22
C ILE A 103 11.49 4.65 5.45
N VAL A 104 12.31 5.44 4.75
CA VAL A 104 13.44 4.93 3.94
C VAL A 104 14.45 4.13 4.76
N PRO A 105 14.90 4.58 5.95
CA PRO A 105 15.81 3.79 6.77
C PRO A 105 15.20 2.46 7.21
N GLN A 106 13.91 2.45 7.56
CA GLN A 106 13.18 1.24 7.96
C GLN A 106 13.08 0.24 6.80
N VAL A 107 12.85 0.71 5.58
CA VAL A 107 12.84 -0.14 4.37
C VAL A 107 14.22 -0.72 4.09
N LYS A 108 15.29 0.07 4.25
CA LYS A 108 16.68 -0.40 4.08
C LYS A 108 17.07 -1.44 5.13
N GLN A 109 16.64 -1.25 6.37
CA GLN A 109 16.88 -2.17 7.48
C GLN A 109 15.94 -3.39 7.47
N ASN A 110 15.03 -3.47 6.50
CA ASN A 110 14.03 -4.52 6.38
C ASN A 110 13.12 -4.64 7.64
N GLU A 111 12.81 -3.50 8.27
CA GLU A 111 11.97 -3.39 9.46
C GLU A 111 10.49 -3.10 9.12
N VAL A 112 10.19 -2.81 7.86
CA VAL A 112 8.81 -2.57 7.43
C VAL A 112 8.15 -3.93 7.14
N HIS A 113 7.17 -4.30 7.96
CA HIS A 113 6.39 -5.52 7.81
C HIS A 113 4.99 -5.19 7.29
N PHE A 114 4.68 -5.67 6.09
CA PHE A 114 3.36 -5.55 5.47
C PHE A 114 3.04 -6.78 4.63
N ILE A 115 1.75 -7.00 4.36
CA ILE A 115 1.32 -7.98 3.38
C ILE A 115 1.13 -7.28 2.04
N GLN A 116 1.91 -7.69 1.05
CA GLN A 116 1.68 -7.28 -0.33
C GLN A 116 0.62 -8.19 -0.95
N ASN A 117 -0.46 -7.59 -1.45
CA ASN A 117 -1.48 -8.28 -2.21
C ASN A 117 -1.55 -7.72 -3.64
N VAL A 118 -1.99 -8.55 -4.58
CA VAL A 118 -2.27 -8.13 -5.95
C VAL A 118 -3.77 -8.29 -6.18
N GLY A 119 -4.46 -7.18 -6.43
CA GLY A 119 -5.92 -7.15 -6.52
C GLY A 119 -6.43 -7.27 -7.95
N GLY A 120 -7.22 -8.31 -8.23
CA GLY A 120 -8.09 -8.42 -9.41
C GLY A 120 -7.39 -8.78 -10.73
N GLY A 121 -8.15 -9.20 -11.73
CA GLY A 121 -7.63 -9.46 -13.09
C GLY A 121 -7.02 -10.85 -13.33
N PHE A 122 -7.02 -11.73 -12.32
CA PHE A 122 -6.68 -13.14 -12.51
C PHE A 122 -7.81 -13.85 -13.27
N VAL A 123 -7.51 -14.32 -14.47
CA VAL A 123 -8.47 -15.07 -15.30
C VAL A 123 -8.11 -16.55 -15.32
N THR A 124 -6.83 -16.87 -15.09
CA THR A 124 -6.29 -18.22 -15.11
C THR A 124 -5.42 -18.50 -13.88
N PRO A 125 -5.22 -19.77 -13.48
CA PRO A 125 -4.25 -20.13 -12.44
C PRO A 125 -2.82 -19.68 -12.76
N ALA A 126 -2.47 -19.57 -14.05
CA ALA A 126 -1.17 -19.07 -14.47
C ALA A 126 -0.97 -17.59 -14.11
N ASP A 127 -2.06 -16.80 -14.10
CA ASP A 127 -2.00 -15.39 -13.68
C ASP A 127 -1.68 -15.26 -12.18
N ALA A 128 -2.14 -16.21 -11.37
CA ALA A 128 -1.94 -16.23 -9.91
C ALA A 128 -0.55 -16.73 -9.48
N ALA A 129 0.20 -17.39 -10.37
CA ALA A 129 1.53 -17.95 -10.09
C ALA A 129 2.70 -16.98 -10.34
N LEU A 130 2.41 -15.76 -10.80
CA LEU A 130 3.38 -14.70 -11.16
C LEU A 130 3.89 -13.91 -9.97
#